data_AF-A0AB37ZDV1-F1
#
_entry.id   AF-A0AB37ZDV1-F1
#
_cell.length_a   1.000
_cell.length_b   1.000
_cell.length_c   1.000
_cell.angle_alpha   90.00
_cell.angle_beta   90.00
_cell.angle_gamma   90.00
#
_symmetry.space_group_name_H-M   'P 1'
#
loop_
_entity.id
_entity.type
_entity.pdbx_description
1 polymer ?
#
loop_
_entity_poly.entity_id
_entity_poly.type
_entity_poly.pdbx_seq_one_letter_code
_entity_poly.pdbx_strand_id
1 'polypeptide(L)' 'MKNTKAPLSAAWIDGRGEIQAVLDLNPLSTEKRSSFLPAIAILELPRGTFESIGVGTGSRVQGACLPRR' A
#
# COMPACT_ATOMS: atom_id res chain seq x y z
N MET A 1 2.48 -10.55 7.21
CA MET A 1 2.26 -11.62 6.20
C MET A 1 2.19 -13.03 6.81
N LYS A 2 1.84 -13.20 8.11
CA LYS A 2 2.04 -14.45 8.88
C LYS A 2 1.52 -15.73 8.20
N ASN A 3 0.37 -15.65 7.53
CA ASN A 3 -0.25 -16.78 6.84
C ASN A 3 -0.48 -16.50 5.34
N THR A 4 0.18 -15.49 4.80
CA THR A 4 0.00 -15.04 3.41
C THR A 4 1.12 -15.63 2.55
N LYS A 5 0.78 -16.59 1.67
CA LYS A 5 1.73 -17.27 0.77
C LYS A 5 2.06 -16.46 -0.48
N ALA A 6 1.11 -15.65 -0.95
CA ALA A 6 1.30 -14.82 -2.13
C ALA A 6 2.31 -13.68 -1.82
N PRO A 7 3.26 -13.41 -2.73
CA PRO A 7 4.09 -12.21 -2.63
C PRO A 7 3.26 -10.97 -2.96
N LEU A 8 3.23 -10.02 -2.03
CA LEU A 8 2.47 -8.79 -2.16
C LEU A 8 3.39 -7.57 -2.04
N SER A 9 2.90 -6.44 -2.52
CA SER A 9 3.37 -5.11 -2.17
C SER A 9 2.23 -4.36 -1.50
N ALA A 10 2.55 -3.50 -0.54
CA ALA A 10 1.58 -2.65 0.16
C ALA A 10 1.86 -1.17 -0.11
N ALA A 11 0.82 -0.42 -0.45
CA ALA A 11 0.85 1.04 -0.52
C ALA A 11 0.02 1.64 0.62
N TRP A 12 0.63 2.54 1.41
CA TRP A 12 -0.09 3.30 2.43
C TRP A 12 -0.63 4.60 1.85
N ILE A 13 -1.88 4.93 2.18
CA ILE A 13 -2.60 6.09 1.63
C ILE A 13 -2.90 7.07 2.76
N ASP A 14 -2.53 8.33 2.57
CA ASP A 14 -2.73 9.41 3.54
C ASP A 14 -4.15 10.01 3.51
N GLY A 15 -4.44 10.94 4.41
CA GLY A 15 -5.73 11.62 4.50
C GLY A 15 -6.13 12.47 3.27
N ARG A 16 -5.21 12.69 2.32
CA ARG A 16 -5.44 13.40 1.06
C ARG A 16 -5.65 12.44 -0.11
N GLY A 17 -5.62 11.13 0.14
CA GLY A 17 -5.69 10.09 -0.87
C GLY A 17 -4.37 9.86 -1.60
N GLU A 18 -3.25 10.35 -1.08
CA GLU A 18 -1.92 10.23 -1.71
C GLU A 18 -1.16 9.03 -1.13
N ILE A 19 -0.49 8.28 -2.01
CA ILE A 19 0.38 7.18 -1.60
C ILE A 19 1.64 7.77 -0.97
N GLN A 20 1.89 7.46 0.29
CA GLN A 20 3.07 7.94 1.01
C GLN A 20 4.28 7.00 0.89
N ALA A 21 4.04 5.71 0.70
CA ALA A 21 5.08 4.70 0.56
C ALA A 21 4.50 3.43 -0.09
N VAL A 22 5.34 2.72 -0.85
CA VAL A 22 5.10 1.37 -1.35
C VAL A 22 6.21 0.46 -0.83
N LEU A 23 5.88 -0.68 -0.24
CA LEU A 23 6.85 -1.66 0.24
C LEU A 23 6.48 -3.07 -0.23
N ASP A 24 7.50 -3.81 -0.66
CA ASP A 24 7.36 -5.24 -0.89
C ASP A 24 7.27 -5.98 0.44
N LEU A 25 6.33 -6.92 0.51
CA LEU A 25 6.07 -7.74 1.68
C LEU A 25 6.59 -9.15 1.47
N ASN A 26 7.29 -9.68 2.46
CA ASN A 26 7.81 -11.05 2.44
C ASN A 26 6.72 -12.05 2.85
N PRO A 27 6.40 -13.05 2.01
CA PRO A 27 5.44 -14.10 2.36
C PRO A 27 5.78 -14.78 3.68
N LEU A 28 4.75 -15.20 4.43
CA LEU A 28 4.86 -15.89 5.73
C LEU A 28 5.58 -15.11 6.84
N SER A 29 6.09 -13.90 6.56
CA SER A 29 6.77 -13.09 7.56
C SER A 29 5.83 -12.62 8.67
N THR A 30 6.29 -12.76 9.90
CA THR A 30 5.67 -12.26 11.14
C THR A 30 6.14 -10.86 11.51
N GLU A 31 7.09 -10.30 10.75
CA GLU A 31 7.55 -8.93 10.94
C GLU A 31 6.37 -7.94 10.77
N LYS A 32 6.28 -7.00 11.70
CA LYS A 32 5.30 -5.92 11.62
C LYS A 32 5.77 -4.88 10.61
N ARG A 33 4.90 -4.51 9.67
CA ARG A 33 5.10 -3.39 8.75
C ARG A 33 4.04 -2.33 9.06
N SER A 34 4.48 -1.12 9.34
CA SER A 34 3.62 0.01 9.68
C SER A 34 3.76 1.11 8.64
N SER A 35 2.76 1.98 8.59
CA SER A 35 2.90 3.26 7.93
C SER A 35 3.99 4.10 8.61
N PHE A 36 4.73 4.89 7.84
CA PHE A 36 5.72 5.85 8.38
C PHE A 36 5.05 7.13 8.91
N LEU A 37 3.94 7.53 8.28
CA LEU A 37 3.10 8.66 8.65
C LEU A 37 1.65 8.20 8.84
N PRO A 38 0.76 9.02 9.43
CA PRO A 38 -0.65 8.69 9.56
C PRO A 38 -1.28 8.31 8.22
N ALA A 39 -1.74 7.07 8.12
CA ALA A 39 -2.42 6.53 6.94
C ALA A 39 -3.89 6.24 7.28
N ILE A 40 -4.77 6.48 6.32
CA ILE A 40 -6.21 6.18 6.44
C ILE A 40 -6.57 4.85 5.78
N ALA A 41 -5.71 4.35 4.90
CA ALA A 41 -5.92 3.10 4.17
C ALA A 41 -4.58 2.47 3.76
N ILE A 42 -4.67 1.19 3.41
CA ILE A 42 -3.59 0.39 2.80
C ILE A 42 -4.17 -0.35 1.60
N LEU A 43 -3.42 -0.41 0.50
CA LEU A 43 -3.76 -1.22 -0.66
C LEU A 43 -2.68 -2.29 -0.86
N GLU A 44 -3.06 -3.57 -0.75
CA GLU A 44 -2.19 -4.71 -1.00
C GLU A 44 -2.49 -5.31 -2.38
N LEU A 45 -1.46 -5.41 -3.23
CA LEU A 45 -1.54 -5.98 -4.58
C LEU A 45 -0.45 -7.04 -4.77
N PRO A 46 -0.55 -7.95 -5.76
CA PRO A 46 0.56 -8.83 -6.12
C PRO A 46 1.85 -8.05 -6.33
N ARG A 47 2.97 -8.61 -5.87
CA ARG A 47 4.28 -7.94 -5.96
C ARG A 47 4.59 -7.53 -7.40
N GLY A 48 5.07 -6.30 -7.57
CA GLY A 48 5.39 -5.71 -8.88
C GLY A 48 4.20 -5.03 -9.59
N THR A 49 2.97 -5.17 -9.07
CA THR A 49 1.79 -4.54 -9.70
C THR A 49 1.92 -3.03 -9.74
N PHE A 50 2.31 -2.38 -8.64
CA PHE A 50 2.46 -0.92 -8.57
C PHE A 50 3.45 -0.38 -9.62
N GLU A 51 4.62 -1.03 -9.74
CA GLU A 51 5.62 -0.68 -10.76
C GLU A 51 5.07 -0.88 -12.19
N SER A 52 4.40 -2.00 -12.45
CA SER A 52 3.85 -2.32 -13.77
C SER A 52 2.81 -1.31 -14.27
N ILE A 53 2.12 -0.62 -13.35
CA ILE A 53 1.13 0.41 -13.67
C ILE A 53 1.66 1.83 -13.44
N GLY A 54 2.95 2.00 -13.14
CA GLY A 54 3.58 3.31 -12.92
C GLY A 54 3.06 4.06 -11.69
N VAL A 55 2.58 3.35 -10.66
CA VAL A 55 2.07 3.91 -9.42
C VAL A 55 3.12 3.81 -8.32
N GLY A 56 3.31 4.90 -7.57
CA GLY A 56 4.30 4.98 -6.48
C GLY A 56 3.98 6.09 -5.50
N THR A 57 4.98 6.51 -4.71
CA THR A 57 4.83 7.64 -3.79
C THR A 57 4.40 8.90 -4.53
N GLY A 58 3.41 9.61 -4.00
CA GLY A 58 2.80 10.80 -4.60
C GLY A 58 1.67 10.50 -5.58
N SER A 59 1.48 9.25 -6.03
CA SER A 59 0.30 8.88 -6.81
C SER A 59 -0.97 9.02 -5.97
N ARG A 60 -2.08 9.39 -6.61
CA ARG A 60 -3.36 9.61 -5.93
C ARG A 60 -4.32 8.44 -6.16
N VAL A 61 -4.92 7.97 -5.08
CA VAL A 61 -5.99 6.97 -5.07
C VAL A 61 -7.33 7.68 -4.89
N GLN A 62 -8.30 7.33 -5.73
CA GLN A 62 -9.66 7.85 -5.64
C GLN A 62 -10.62 6.69 -5.41
N GLY A 63 -11.62 6.89 -4.56
CA GLY A 63 -12.62 5.88 -4.25
C GLY A 63 -13.73 6.46 -3.38
N ALA A 64 -14.90 5.83 -3.38
CA ALA A 64 -16.03 6.29 -2.56
C ALA A 64 -15.73 6.27 -1.05
N CYS A 65 -14.80 5.42 -0.63
CA CYS A 65 -14.35 5.27 0.76
C CYS A 65 -13.16 6.18 1.13
N LEU A 66 -12.62 6.97 0.19
CA LEU A 66 -11.53 7.90 0.47
C LEU A 66 -12.07 9.33 0.58
N PRO A 67 -11.47 10.19 1.41
CA PRO A 67 -11.83 11.59 1.51
C PRO A 67 -11.82 12.23 0.12
N ARG A 68 -12.96 12.79 -0.29
CA ARG A 68 -13.04 13.60 -1.50
C ARG A 68 -12.50 14.98 -1.16
N ARG A 69 -11.58 15.48 -2.00
CA ARG A 69 -11.27 16.91 -2.02
C ARG A 69 -12.32 17.64 -2.84
#